data_AF-A0A239JDC8-F1
#
_entry.id   AF-A0A239JDC8-F1
#
_cell.length_a   1.000
_cell.length_b   1.000
_cell.length_c   1.000
_cell.angle_alpha   90.00
_cell.angle_beta   90.00
_cell.angle_gamma   90.00
#
_symmetry.space_group_name_H-M   'P 1'
#
loop_
_entity.id
_entity.type
_entity.pdbx_description
1 polymer ?
#
loop_
_entity_poly.entity_id
_entity_poly.type
_entity_poly.pdbx_seq_one_letter_code
_entity_poly.pdbx_strand_id
1 'polypeptide(L)'
;MDIKAVTCSAVCFIALAQLSVAADAGLPESCFQSQYDYTLYLKYGDSAPPDPNTVDTQQMNDRAYRQLRADFMHGPAQKAAISIDFKQTQAASGEKVLLDASSSKTPSGKATYRWADYGTGAEYSLPGGASGSYSNVVLNVTDPVCGISQSKKLTIYRD
;
A
#
# COMPACT_ATOMS: atom_id res chain seq x y z
N MET A 1 24.54 -51.14 51.44
CA MET A 1 23.09 -50.82 51.49
C MET A 1 22.90 -49.51 50.77
N ASP A 2 22.35 -49.60 49.56
CA ASP A 2 21.76 -48.51 48.80
C ASP A 2 20.70 -47.75 49.60
N ILE A 3 20.73 -46.40 49.54
CA ILE A 3 19.51 -45.58 49.49
C ILE A 3 19.78 -44.41 48.54
N LYS A 4 19.07 -44.43 47.40
CA LYS A 4 18.95 -43.33 46.43
C LYS A 4 18.16 -42.18 47.04
N ALA A 5 18.59 -40.94 46.81
CA ALA A 5 17.74 -39.76 46.97
C ALA A 5 17.85 -38.89 45.72
N VAL A 6 16.75 -38.91 44.97
CA VAL A 6 16.43 -38.07 43.81
C VAL A 6 15.73 -36.82 44.33
N THR A 7 16.24 -35.63 44.01
CA THR A 7 15.52 -34.35 44.16
C THR A 7 16.01 -33.41 43.06
N CYS A 8 15.31 -33.28 41.93
CA CYS A 8 14.08 -32.50 41.67
C CYS A 8 14.37 -31.02 41.38
N SER A 9 14.52 -30.75 40.09
CA SER A 9 14.13 -29.58 39.28
C SER A 9 13.87 -28.22 39.95
N ALA A 10 14.59 -27.21 39.46
CA ALA A 10 14.05 -25.86 39.27
C ALA A 10 14.81 -25.12 38.15
N VAL A 11 14.52 -25.46 36.88
CA VAL A 11 14.90 -24.62 35.75
C VAL A 11 13.83 -23.54 35.62
N CYS A 12 14.10 -22.36 36.18
CA CYS A 12 13.28 -21.17 35.96
C CYS A 12 13.44 -20.69 34.52
N PHE A 13 12.57 -21.15 33.63
CA PHE A 13 12.32 -20.48 32.35
C PHE A 13 11.59 -19.16 32.62
N ILE A 14 12.34 -18.05 32.65
CA ILE A 14 11.74 -16.72 32.53
C ILE A 14 11.43 -16.52 31.04
N ALA A 15 10.21 -16.91 30.65
CA ALA A 15 9.64 -16.51 29.37
C ALA A 15 9.34 -15.00 29.45
N LEU A 16 10.31 -14.17 29.03
CA LEU A 16 10.05 -12.79 28.64
C LEU A 16 9.20 -12.84 27.37
N ALA A 17 7.88 -12.93 27.55
CA ALA A 17 6.93 -12.58 26.53
C ALA A 17 7.12 -11.08 26.24
N GLN A 18 7.94 -10.79 25.24
CA GLN A 18 7.96 -9.48 24.61
C GLN A 18 6.58 -9.28 24.00
N LEU A 19 5.70 -8.62 24.74
CA LEU A 19 4.52 -7.97 24.19
C LEU A 19 5.07 -6.86 23.29
N SER A 20 5.28 -7.20 22.02
CA SER A 20 5.43 -6.23 20.95
C SER A 20 4.12 -5.47 20.87
N VAL A 21 3.99 -4.41 21.67
CA VAL A 21 3.05 -3.34 21.38
C VAL A 21 3.58 -2.76 20.08
N ALA A 22 3.13 -3.30 18.95
CA ALA A 22 3.13 -2.55 17.71
C ALA A 22 2.27 -1.33 18.00
N ALA A 23 2.90 -0.24 18.44
CA ALA A 23 2.36 1.07 18.18
C ALA A 23 2.13 1.06 16.68
N ASP A 24 0.87 0.94 16.28
CA ASP A 24 0.46 0.96 14.88
C ASP A 24 0.92 2.32 14.37
N ALA A 25 2.10 2.33 13.76
CA ALA A 25 2.71 3.53 13.25
C ALA A 25 1.80 3.96 12.12
N GLY A 26 0.88 4.88 12.42
CA GLY A 26 -0.13 5.35 11.48
C GLY A 26 0.52 5.71 10.15
N LEU A 27 -0.24 5.56 9.07
CA LEU A 27 0.25 5.78 7.71
C LEU A 27 1.03 7.11 7.62
N PRO A 28 2.17 7.16 6.92
CA PRO A 28 2.93 8.40 6.80
C PRO A 28 2.13 9.45 6.01
N GLU A 29 2.41 10.74 6.26
CA GLU A 29 1.76 11.87 5.56
C GLU A 29 1.85 11.75 4.03
N SER A 30 2.95 11.18 3.52
CA SER A 30 3.14 10.99 2.08
C SER A 30 2.09 10.09 1.44
N CYS A 31 1.37 9.27 2.20
CA CYS A 31 0.27 8.44 1.70
C CYS A 31 -1.00 9.22 1.36
N PHE A 32 -1.07 10.51 1.69
CA PHE A 32 -2.26 11.34 1.53
C PHE A 32 -2.07 12.41 0.46
N GLN A 33 -3.16 12.83 -0.18
CA GLN A 33 -3.11 13.82 -1.27
C GLN A 33 -2.68 15.20 -0.78
N SER A 34 -2.99 15.51 0.48
CA SER A 34 -2.65 16.77 1.12
C SER A 34 -2.36 16.58 2.60
N GLN A 35 -1.71 17.57 3.21
CA GLN A 35 -1.56 17.64 4.66
C GLN A 35 -2.92 17.63 5.37
N TYR A 36 -3.94 18.26 4.78
CA TYR A 36 -5.30 18.28 5.34
C TYR A 36 -5.91 16.88 5.39
N ASP A 37 -5.78 16.09 4.33
CA ASP A 37 -6.20 14.68 4.32
C ASP A 37 -5.49 13.85 5.39
N TYR A 38 -4.19 14.09 5.59
CA TYR A 38 -3.46 13.44 6.66
C TYR A 38 -4.00 13.82 8.05
N THR A 39 -4.33 15.10 8.27
CA THR A 39 -4.95 15.52 9.53
C THR A 39 -6.34 14.92 9.75
N LEU A 40 -7.14 14.76 8.68
CA LEU A 40 -8.42 14.08 8.76
C LEU A 40 -8.24 12.59 9.11
N TYR A 41 -7.25 11.92 8.52
CA TYR A 41 -6.93 10.54 8.85
C TYR A 41 -6.49 10.39 10.32
N LEU A 42 -5.64 11.28 10.82
CA LEU A 42 -5.26 11.25 12.25
C LEU A 42 -6.46 11.44 13.19
N LYS A 43 -7.51 12.15 12.74
CA LYS A 43 -8.70 12.45 13.54
C LYS A 43 -9.80 11.39 13.43
N TYR A 44 -10.01 10.81 12.25
CA TYR A 44 -11.14 9.94 11.94
C TYR A 44 -10.74 8.55 11.38
N GLY A 45 -9.44 8.29 11.19
CA GLY A 45 -8.95 7.09 10.52
C GLY A 45 -9.36 7.04 9.04
N ASP A 46 -9.65 5.84 8.53
CA ASP A 46 -10.19 5.65 7.18
C ASP A 46 -11.69 6.00 7.06
N SER A 47 -12.33 6.45 8.15
CA SER A 47 -13.77 6.80 8.15
C SER A 47 -14.02 8.23 7.72
N ALA A 48 -15.21 8.50 7.18
CA ALA A 48 -15.66 9.86 6.93
C ALA A 48 -15.91 10.61 8.25
N PRO A 49 -15.70 11.93 8.29
CA PRO A 49 -16.11 12.76 9.43
C PRO A 49 -17.61 12.60 9.70
N PRO A 50 -18.06 12.64 10.97
CA PRO A 50 -19.46 12.45 11.29
C PRO A 50 -20.32 13.63 10.81
N ASP A 51 -21.57 13.35 10.46
CA ASP A 51 -22.53 14.39 10.06
C ASP A 51 -22.81 15.33 11.25
N PRO A 52 -22.56 16.65 11.12
CA PRO A 52 -22.81 17.63 12.17
C PRO A 52 -24.24 17.62 12.73
N ASN A 53 -25.23 17.16 11.96
CA ASN A 53 -26.63 17.09 12.38
C ASN A 53 -26.95 15.85 13.23
N THR A 54 -26.03 14.88 13.27
CA THR A 54 -26.21 13.60 13.99
C THR A 54 -25.44 13.54 15.30
N VAL A 55 -24.46 14.42 15.49
CA VAL A 55 -23.69 14.53 16.71
C VAL A 55 -24.31 15.56 17.66
N ASP A 56 -24.17 15.33 18.97
CA ASP A 56 -24.55 16.34 19.96
C ASP A 56 -23.57 17.52 19.89
N THR A 57 -24.02 18.59 19.24
CA THR A 57 -23.26 19.83 19.06
C THR A 57 -23.53 20.86 20.14
N GLN A 58 -24.43 20.61 21.10
CA GLN A 58 -24.78 21.56 22.15
C GLN A 58 -23.59 21.89 23.06
N GLN A 59 -22.62 20.98 23.14
CA GLN A 59 -21.39 21.14 23.91
C GLN A 59 -20.21 21.67 23.09
N MET A 60 -20.38 21.85 21.77
CA MET A 60 -19.32 22.33 20.90
C MET A 60 -19.31 23.86 20.86
N ASN A 61 -18.13 24.45 21.01
CA ASN A 61 -17.98 25.87 20.69
C ASN A 61 -18.06 26.10 19.17
N ASP A 62 -18.35 27.34 18.77
CA ASP A 62 -18.52 27.72 17.35
C ASP A 62 -17.35 27.32 16.46
N ARG A 63 -16.11 27.36 16.98
CA ARG A 63 -14.91 26.98 16.21
C ARG A 63 -14.90 25.49 15.93
N ALA A 64 -15.19 24.67 16.94
CA ALA A 64 -15.26 23.22 16.79
C ALA A 64 -16.37 22.80 15.83
N TYR A 65 -17.56 23.42 15.93
CA TYR A 65 -18.67 23.15 15.01
C TYR A 65 -18.34 23.52 13.57
N ARG A 66 -17.74 24.69 13.33
CA ARG A 66 -17.30 25.11 11.98
C ARG A 66 -16.25 24.15 11.41
N GLN A 67 -15.30 23.71 12.23
CA GLN A 67 -14.30 22.73 11.78
C GLN A 67 -14.94 21.39 11.43
N LEU A 68 -15.82 20.86 12.28
CA LEU A 68 -16.54 19.62 12.00
C LEU A 68 -17.33 19.71 10.70
N ARG A 69 -18.03 20.84 10.47
CA ARG A 69 -18.76 21.06 9.21
C ARG A 69 -17.83 21.13 8.01
N ALA A 70 -16.66 21.75 8.13
CA ALA A 70 -15.66 21.79 7.06
C ALA A 70 -15.08 20.39 6.78
N ASP A 71 -14.74 19.63 7.82
CA ASP A 71 -14.28 18.24 7.72
C ASP A 71 -15.35 17.40 6.99
N PHE A 72 -16.60 17.45 7.44
CA PHE A 72 -17.72 16.70 6.85
C PHE A 72 -17.93 17.04 5.37
N MET A 73 -17.86 18.32 4.99
CA MET A 73 -18.02 18.74 3.60
C MET A 73 -16.86 18.29 2.69
N HIS A 74 -15.65 18.13 3.24
CA HIS A 74 -14.51 17.54 2.52
C HIS A 74 -14.68 16.03 2.35
N GLY A 75 -15.24 15.35 3.35
CA GLY A 75 -15.46 13.92 3.36
C GLY A 75 -14.26 13.13 3.93
N PRO A 76 -14.13 11.83 3.63
CA PRO A 76 -13.05 10.99 4.14
C PRO A 76 -11.68 11.44 3.60
N ALA A 77 -10.62 11.13 4.35
CA ALA A 77 -9.25 11.40 3.96
C ALA A 77 -8.90 10.73 2.62
N GLN A 78 -8.31 11.49 1.70
CA GLN A 78 -7.97 11.00 0.37
C GLN A 78 -6.50 10.55 0.30
N LYS A 79 -6.28 9.31 -0.16
CA LYS A 79 -4.93 8.77 -0.38
C LYS A 79 -4.32 9.26 -1.69
N ALA A 80 -3.02 9.52 -1.68
CA ALA A 80 -2.25 9.87 -2.88
C ALA A 80 -2.27 8.72 -3.89
N ALA A 81 -2.31 9.04 -5.18
CA ALA A 81 -2.41 8.04 -6.24
C ALA A 81 -1.04 7.43 -6.60
N ILE A 82 -1.06 6.24 -7.20
CA ILE A 82 0.12 5.62 -7.81
C ILE A 82 0.24 6.14 -9.26
N SER A 83 1.45 6.51 -9.71
CA SER A 83 1.70 6.76 -11.13
C SER A 83 2.31 5.52 -11.75
N ILE A 84 1.65 4.95 -12.77
CA ILE A 84 2.15 3.77 -13.49
C ILE A 84 2.71 4.19 -14.84
N ASP A 85 4.03 4.06 -14.95
CA ASP A 85 4.82 4.31 -16.15
C ASP A 85 5.49 3.01 -16.58
N PHE A 86 5.65 2.82 -17.89
CA PHE A 86 6.32 1.65 -18.44
C PHE A 86 7.07 1.98 -19.72
N LYS A 87 8.13 1.22 -19.98
CA LYS A 87 8.91 1.23 -21.20
C LYS A 87 8.92 -0.17 -21.80
N GLN A 88 8.80 -0.23 -23.12
CA GLN A 88 8.98 -1.45 -23.90
C GLN A 88 10.26 -1.33 -24.73
N THR A 89 11.05 -2.40 -24.80
CA THR A 89 12.17 -2.52 -25.74
C THR A 89 12.18 -3.90 -26.40
N GLN A 90 12.59 -3.95 -27.66
CA GLN A 90 12.84 -5.17 -28.42
C GLN A 90 14.03 -4.90 -29.34
N ALA A 91 15.05 -5.75 -29.29
CA ALA A 91 16.30 -5.49 -30.02
C ALA A 91 16.14 -5.71 -31.54
N ALA A 92 15.37 -6.72 -31.93
CA ALA A 92 15.08 -7.06 -33.32
C ALA A 92 13.78 -7.89 -33.40
N SER A 93 13.28 -8.07 -34.62
CA SER A 93 12.08 -8.87 -34.85
C SER A 93 12.24 -10.31 -34.34
N GLY A 94 11.24 -10.82 -33.62
CA GLY A 94 11.26 -12.15 -33.00
C GLY A 94 12.11 -12.29 -31.73
N GLU A 95 12.95 -11.30 -31.39
CA GLU A 95 13.66 -11.25 -30.10
C GLU A 95 12.72 -10.95 -28.94
N LYS A 96 13.16 -11.29 -27.72
CA LYS A 96 12.36 -11.02 -26.51
C LYS A 96 11.98 -9.54 -26.40
N VAL A 97 10.74 -9.30 -25.98
CA VAL A 97 10.26 -7.97 -25.61
C VAL A 97 10.49 -7.77 -24.12
N LEU A 98 11.25 -6.76 -23.75
CA LEU A 98 11.48 -6.36 -22.36
C LEU A 98 10.50 -5.26 -21.97
N LEU A 99 9.88 -5.43 -20.82
CA LEU A 99 8.97 -4.48 -20.19
C LEU A 99 9.62 -4.00 -18.90
N ASP A 100 9.65 -2.69 -18.70
CA ASP A 100 10.23 -2.06 -17.51
C ASP A 100 9.25 -1.03 -16.94
N ALA A 101 8.81 -1.25 -15.70
CA ALA A 101 7.92 -0.37 -14.96
C ALA A 101 8.61 0.31 -13.76
N SER A 102 9.93 0.24 -13.66
CA SER A 102 10.73 0.80 -12.56
C SER A 102 10.58 2.32 -12.38
N SER A 103 10.15 3.03 -13.42
CA SER A 103 9.86 4.46 -13.38
C SER A 103 8.55 4.82 -12.66
N SER A 104 7.68 3.84 -12.39
CA SER A 104 6.43 4.03 -11.64
C SER A 104 6.69 4.63 -10.26
N LYS A 105 5.75 5.44 -9.77
CA LYS A 105 5.86 6.16 -8.49
C LYS A 105 4.76 5.74 -7.54
N THR A 106 5.14 5.46 -6.30
CA THR A 106 4.22 5.25 -5.19
C THR A 106 4.42 6.33 -4.14
N PRO A 107 3.38 6.70 -3.37
CA PRO A 107 3.49 7.79 -2.41
C PRO A 107 4.49 7.53 -1.27
N SER A 108 4.71 6.27 -0.86
CA SER A 108 5.75 5.92 0.12
C SER A 108 7.15 5.72 -0.50
N GLY A 109 7.24 5.69 -1.83
CA GLY A 109 8.44 5.28 -2.55
C GLY A 109 8.73 3.77 -2.47
N LYS A 110 7.87 2.97 -1.84
CA LYS A 110 7.94 1.50 -1.87
C LYS A 110 6.89 0.96 -2.84
N ALA A 111 7.32 0.16 -3.79
CA ALA A 111 6.46 -0.41 -4.82
C ALA A 111 6.66 -1.92 -4.92
N THR A 112 5.56 -2.65 -5.08
CA THR A 112 5.56 -4.04 -5.52
C THR A 112 4.82 -4.14 -6.84
N TYR A 113 5.29 -5.03 -7.71
CA TYR A 113 4.84 -5.13 -9.10
C TYR A 113 4.36 -6.54 -9.38
N ARG A 114 3.21 -6.66 -10.03
CA ARG A 114 2.65 -7.93 -10.51
C ARG A 114 2.08 -7.78 -11.92
N TRP A 115 2.70 -8.49 -12.84
CA TRP A 115 2.25 -8.68 -14.21
C TRP A 115 1.27 -9.85 -14.20
N ALA A 116 -0.03 -9.57 -14.35
CA ALA A 116 -1.16 -10.47 -14.06
C ALA A 116 -0.85 -11.98 -14.10
N ASP A 117 -0.70 -12.54 -15.30
CA ASP A 117 -0.49 -13.98 -15.52
C ASP A 117 0.98 -14.36 -15.73
N TYR A 118 1.89 -13.41 -15.49
CA TYR A 118 3.23 -13.43 -16.06
C TYR A 118 4.32 -13.47 -14.99
N GLY A 119 4.19 -12.70 -13.91
CA GLY A 119 5.19 -12.71 -12.86
C GLY A 119 5.16 -11.50 -11.93
N THR A 120 6.22 -11.39 -11.14
CA THR A 120 6.43 -10.29 -10.19
C THR A 120 7.76 -9.60 -10.49
N GLY A 121 7.87 -8.33 -10.11
CA GLY A 121 9.06 -7.52 -10.36
C GLY A 121 8.80 -6.34 -11.28
N ALA A 122 9.64 -5.30 -11.18
CA ALA A 122 9.50 -4.09 -11.98
C ALA A 122 9.77 -4.34 -13.48
N GLU A 123 10.59 -5.34 -13.77
CA GLU A 123 10.93 -5.76 -15.13
C GLU A 123 10.31 -7.13 -15.44
N TYR A 124 9.94 -7.33 -16.69
CA TYR A 124 9.44 -8.61 -17.18
C TYR A 124 9.77 -8.81 -18.67
N SER A 125 9.98 -10.06 -19.09
CA SER A 125 10.28 -10.38 -20.49
C SER A 125 9.21 -11.27 -21.11
N LEU A 126 8.76 -10.90 -22.30
CA LEU A 126 7.86 -11.69 -23.14
C LEU A 126 8.62 -12.27 -24.35
N PRO A 127 8.15 -13.40 -24.91
CA PRO A 127 8.65 -13.86 -26.19
C PRO A 127 8.31 -12.87 -27.32
N GLY A 128 9.21 -12.76 -28.30
CA GLY A 128 9.14 -11.82 -29.43
C GLY A 128 8.00 -12.06 -30.41
N GLY A 129 7.36 -13.23 -30.36
CA GLY A 129 6.20 -13.58 -31.19
C GLY A 129 6.36 -13.28 -32.68
N ALA A 130 5.24 -13.14 -33.39
CA ALA A 130 5.24 -12.79 -34.81
C ALA A 130 5.37 -11.27 -34.98
N SER A 131 6.15 -10.84 -35.97
CA SER A 131 6.25 -9.43 -36.37
C SER A 131 4.88 -8.81 -36.66
N GLY A 132 4.64 -7.62 -36.15
CA GLY A 132 3.37 -6.88 -36.28
C GLY A 132 2.25 -7.36 -35.34
N SER A 133 2.51 -8.34 -34.47
CA SER A 133 1.52 -8.79 -33.49
C SER A 133 1.52 -7.92 -32.23
N TYR A 134 0.42 -7.96 -31.47
CA TYR A 134 0.33 -7.28 -30.17
C TYR A 134 -0.31 -8.18 -29.12
N SER A 135 -0.07 -7.87 -27.85
CA SER A 135 -0.77 -8.48 -26.72
C SER A 135 -1.10 -7.45 -25.66
N ASN A 136 -2.19 -7.67 -24.94
CA ASN A 136 -2.52 -6.86 -23.78
C ASN A 136 -1.99 -7.49 -22.50
N VAL A 137 -1.32 -6.71 -21.66
CA VAL A 137 -0.81 -7.15 -20.37
C VAL A 137 -1.34 -6.20 -19.29
N VAL A 138 -1.77 -6.75 -18.15
CA VAL A 138 -2.16 -5.93 -17.00
C VAL A 138 -1.01 -5.90 -16.00
N LEU A 139 -0.53 -4.69 -15.72
CA LEU A 139 0.41 -4.43 -14.63
C LEU A 139 -0.36 -3.93 -13.41
N ASN A 140 -0.11 -4.55 -12.27
CA ASN A 140 -0.58 -4.07 -10.96
C ASN A 140 0.63 -3.55 -10.18
N VAL A 141 0.54 -2.32 -9.69
CA VAL A 141 1.52 -1.70 -8.79
C VAL A 141 0.85 -1.48 -7.45
N THR A 142 1.50 -1.91 -6.37
CA THR A 142 1.00 -1.76 -5.00
C THR A 142 2.01 -1.01 -4.14
N ASP A 143 1.51 -0.07 -3.36
CA ASP A 143 2.26 0.56 -2.27
C ASP A 143 1.91 -0.18 -0.97
N PRO A 144 2.78 -1.07 -0.47
CA PRO A 144 2.48 -1.87 0.72
C PRO A 144 2.46 -1.02 2.00
N VAL A 145 3.07 0.16 2.00
CA VAL A 145 3.07 1.06 3.16
C VAL A 145 1.75 1.81 3.21
N CYS A 146 1.31 2.38 2.09
CA CYS A 146 0.06 3.14 2.03
C CYS A 146 -1.19 2.27 1.88
N GLY A 147 -1.03 0.97 1.60
CA GLY A 147 -2.13 0.01 1.43
C GLY A 147 -3.01 0.31 0.22
N ILE A 148 -2.40 0.82 -0.87
CA ILE A 148 -3.10 1.16 -2.11
C ILE A 148 -2.53 0.38 -3.29
N SER A 149 -3.38 0.09 -4.26
CA SER A 149 -3.00 -0.61 -5.48
C SER A 149 -3.64 0.05 -6.69
N GLN A 150 -2.93 0.04 -7.81
CA GLN A 150 -3.44 0.52 -9.08
C GLN A 150 -3.05 -0.44 -10.20
N SER A 151 -3.91 -0.56 -11.19
CA SER A 151 -3.72 -1.44 -12.34
C SER A 151 -3.76 -0.64 -13.63
N LYS A 152 -2.92 -1.00 -14.60
CA LYS A 152 -2.91 -0.41 -15.94
C LYS A 152 -2.83 -1.51 -16.99
N LYS A 153 -3.70 -1.42 -17.99
CA LYS A 153 -3.66 -2.28 -19.17
C LYS A 153 -2.66 -1.67 -20.16
N LEU A 154 -1.70 -2.48 -20.59
CA LEU A 154 -0.60 -2.10 -21.48
C LEU A 154 -0.73 -2.87 -22.79
N THR A 155 -0.61 -2.16 -23.91
CA THR A 155 -0.54 -2.78 -25.23
C THR A 155 0.93 -2.98 -25.58
N ILE A 156 1.33 -4.24 -25.75
CA ILE A 156 2.70 -4.64 -26.08
C ILE A 156 2.76 -4.97 -27.56
N TYR A 157 3.57 -4.25 -28.31
CA TYR A 157 3.81 -4.48 -29.74
C TYR A 157 5.01 -5.39 -29.95
N ARG A 158 5.00 -6.20 -31.01
CA ARG A 158 6.12 -7.04 -31.40
C ARG A 158 6.54 -6.67 -32.80
N ASP A 159 7.78 -6.24 -32.93
CA ASP A 159 8.44 -6.01 -34.20
C ASP A 159 8.88 -7.34 -34.83
#